data_AF-A0A6G8FWK5-F1
#
_entry.id   AF-A0A6G8FWK5-F1
#
_cell.length_a   1.000
_cell.length_b   1.000
_cell.length_c   1.000
_cell.angle_alpha   90.00
_cell.angle_beta   90.00
_cell.angle_gamma   90.00
#
_symmetry.space_group_name_H-M   'P 1'
#
loop_
_entity.id
_entity.type
_entity.pdbx_description
1 polymer ?
#
loop_
_entity_poly.entity_id
_entity_poly.type
_entity_poly.pdbx_seq_one_letter_code
_entity_poly.pdbx_strand_id
1 'polypeptide(L)'
;MSLGADVKVPFLGETISFGFNFCTRERPFVLSVVFLGGGGWFLIRLSPKGLEVLELGLEAGAYLAVDFGVASGSISAAIGLYIRLEGEKGSLTGYFRLRGEVDVLGLISASIELYMELVYSFDTGKMIGRARITVEVDVLCFSASVTIEAERQFAGSNGDPSLREVVMEPDGSAPAWDDYLLAFAPEEVPA
;
A
#
# COMPACT_ATOMS: atom_id res chain seq x y z
N MET A 1 -23.84 8.02 -6.57
CA MET A 1 -22.92 9.09 -6.13
C MET A 1 -23.64 9.94 -5.11
N SER A 2 -22.98 10.33 -4.01
CA SER A 2 -23.56 11.18 -2.97
C SER A 2 -22.56 12.24 -2.54
N LEU A 3 -23.01 13.48 -2.37
CA LEU A 3 -22.26 14.53 -1.71
C LEU A 3 -22.94 14.81 -0.38
N GLY A 4 -22.17 14.93 0.70
CA GLY A 4 -22.70 15.26 2.01
C GLY A 4 -21.86 16.32 2.70
N ALA A 5 -22.53 17.04 3.58
CA ALA A 5 -21.91 17.94 4.54
C ALA A 5 -22.58 17.70 5.89
N ASP A 6 -21.79 17.57 6.95
CA ASP A 6 -22.28 17.35 8.31
C ASP A 6 -21.59 18.31 9.29
N VAL A 7 -22.28 18.62 10.39
CA VAL A 7 -21.73 19.39 11.49
C VAL A 7 -21.86 18.55 12.75
N LYS A 8 -20.73 18.24 13.38
CA LYS A 8 -20.69 17.55 14.67
C LYS A 8 -20.62 18.62 15.77
N VAL A 9 -21.71 18.72 16.53
CA VAL A 9 -21.79 19.59 17.71
C VAL A 9 -21.60 18.73 18.96
N PRO A 10 -20.44 18.81 19.63
CA PRO A 10 -20.21 18.04 20.84
C PRO A 10 -20.87 18.68 22.07
N PHE A 11 -21.32 17.85 23.00
CA PHE A 11 -22.01 18.29 24.23
C PHE A 11 -21.07 18.45 25.44
N LEU A 12 -19.82 17.96 25.37
CA LEU A 12 -18.87 17.93 26.49
C LEU A 12 -17.47 18.46 26.10
N GLY A 13 -17.38 19.72 25.68
CA GLY A 13 -16.09 20.45 25.60
C GLY A 13 -15.16 20.11 24.43
N GLU A 14 -15.55 19.19 23.54
CA GLU A 14 -14.87 19.06 22.24
C GLU A 14 -15.17 20.28 21.35
N THR A 15 -14.35 20.53 20.34
CA THR A 15 -14.57 21.60 19.37
C THR A 15 -15.63 21.20 18.34
N ILE A 16 -16.45 22.15 17.89
CA ILE A 16 -17.36 21.93 16.75
C ILE A 16 -16.52 21.51 15.53
N SER A 17 -16.97 20.48 14.80
CA SER A 17 -16.34 20.08 13.54
C SER A 17 -17.31 20.02 12.37
N PHE A 18 -16.77 20.36 11.20
CA PHE A 18 -17.47 20.42 9.92
C PHE A 18 -16.89 19.34 9.02
N GLY A 19 -17.74 18.43 8.55
CA GLY A 19 -17.39 17.35 7.64
C GLY A 19 -17.92 17.63 6.24
N PHE A 20 -17.11 17.32 5.24
CA PHE A 20 -17.54 17.23 3.84
C PHE A 20 -17.12 15.86 3.30
N ASN A 21 -18.02 15.19 2.59
CA ASN A 21 -17.72 13.92 1.96
C ASN A 21 -18.24 13.84 0.52
N PHE A 22 -17.42 13.23 -0.33
CA PHE A 22 -17.79 12.84 -1.68
C PHE A 22 -17.75 11.32 -1.76
N CYS A 23 -18.94 10.72 -1.78
CA CYS A 23 -19.16 9.29 -1.56
C CYS A 23 -18.64 8.84 -0.19
N THR A 24 -18.95 7.61 0.21
CA THR A 24 -18.43 7.04 1.46
C THR A 24 -17.62 5.80 1.15
N ARG A 25 -16.83 5.33 2.13
CA ARG A 25 -16.06 4.10 1.98
C ARG A 25 -16.95 2.89 1.63
N GLU A 26 -18.16 2.85 2.17
CA GLU A 26 -19.14 1.78 1.94
C GLU A 26 -19.84 1.91 0.59
N ARG A 27 -19.85 3.11 0.01
CA ARG A 27 -20.47 3.41 -1.28
C ARG A 27 -19.58 4.37 -2.08
N PRO A 28 -18.43 3.88 -2.59
CA PRO A 28 -17.55 4.70 -3.42
C PRO A 28 -18.26 5.09 -4.72
N PHE A 29 -17.82 6.18 -5.34
CA PHE A 29 -18.15 6.41 -6.74
C PHE A 29 -17.46 5.35 -7.58
N VAL A 30 -18.06 4.98 -8.70
CA VAL A 30 -17.49 4.03 -9.67
C VAL A 30 -17.55 4.69 -11.03
N LEU A 31 -16.45 4.60 -11.78
CA LEU A 31 -16.36 5.06 -13.16
C LEU A 31 -15.82 3.93 -14.01
N SER A 32 -16.61 3.51 -15.01
CA SER A 32 -16.21 2.47 -15.96
C SER A 32 -16.38 2.96 -17.39
N VAL A 33 -15.34 2.77 -18.19
CA VAL A 33 -15.28 3.09 -19.61
C VAL A 33 -14.72 1.85 -20.32
N VAL A 34 -15.62 1.09 -20.95
CA VAL A 34 -15.29 -0.18 -21.64
C VAL A 34 -14.66 -1.17 -20.65
N PHE A 35 -13.36 -1.42 -20.76
CA PHE A 35 -12.61 -2.32 -19.88
C PHE A 35 -11.89 -1.57 -18.76
N LEU A 36 -11.79 -0.24 -18.84
CA LEU A 36 -11.21 0.56 -17.76
C LEU A 36 -12.28 0.80 -16.71
N GLY A 37 -11.99 0.44 -15.47
CA GLY A 37 -12.83 0.69 -14.31
C GLY A 37 -12.07 1.47 -13.26
N GLY A 38 -12.79 1.90 -12.23
CA GLY A 38 -12.20 2.59 -11.11
C GLY A 38 -13.27 3.14 -10.20
N GLY A 39 -12.83 3.73 -9.11
CA GLY A 39 -13.72 4.31 -8.14
C GLY A 39 -12.98 4.97 -7.00
N GLY A 40 -13.74 5.51 -6.07
CA GLY A 40 -13.14 6.13 -4.93
C GLY A 40 -14.12 6.84 -4.04
N TRP A 41 -13.58 7.52 -3.05
CA TRP A 41 -14.34 8.29 -2.09
C TRP A 41 -13.39 9.25 -1.39
N PHE A 42 -13.96 10.32 -0.85
CA PHE A 42 -13.21 11.37 -0.18
C PHE A 42 -13.99 11.88 1.03
N LEU A 43 -13.31 12.08 2.15
CA LEU A 43 -13.83 12.64 3.38
C LEU A 43 -12.80 13.62 3.94
N ILE A 44 -13.26 14.81 4.30
CA ILE A 44 -12.48 15.78 5.04
C ILE A 44 -13.29 16.30 6.23
N ARG A 45 -12.65 16.44 7.38
CA ARG A 45 -13.24 16.98 8.60
C ARG A 45 -12.33 18.02 9.21
N LEU A 46 -12.88 19.21 9.42
CA LEU A 46 -12.18 20.39 9.91
C LEU A 46 -12.80 20.86 11.22
N SER A 47 -11.96 21.30 12.15
CA SER A 47 -12.37 22.01 13.36
C SER A 47 -11.64 23.35 13.46
N PRO A 48 -12.06 24.27 14.35
CA PRO A 48 -11.33 25.50 14.62
C PRO A 48 -9.85 25.29 15.04
N LYS A 49 -9.48 24.07 15.46
CA LYS A 49 -8.09 23.72 15.82
C LYS A 49 -7.25 23.24 14.63
N GLY A 50 -7.88 22.91 13.50
CA GLY A 50 -7.20 22.42 12.30
C GLY A 50 -7.91 21.23 11.65
N LEU A 51 -7.16 20.47 10.85
CA LEU A 51 -7.61 19.24 10.21
C LEU A 51 -7.78 18.13 11.25
N GLU A 52 -8.99 17.61 11.41
CA GLU A 52 -9.25 16.45 12.27
C GLU A 52 -8.96 15.16 11.51
N VAL A 53 -9.58 15.00 10.33
CA VAL A 53 -9.47 13.78 9.52
C VAL A 53 -9.48 14.14 8.04
N LEU A 54 -8.56 13.55 7.28
CA LEU A 54 -8.61 13.46 5.83
C LEU A 54 -8.55 11.98 5.44
N GLU A 55 -9.55 11.50 4.71
CA GLU A 55 -9.55 10.13 4.20
C GLU A 55 -9.89 10.15 2.71
N LEU A 56 -9.05 9.51 1.90
CA LEU A 56 -9.18 9.45 0.45
C LEU A 56 -8.88 8.02 0.01
N GLY A 57 -9.80 7.41 -0.72
CA GLY A 57 -9.57 6.16 -1.43
C GLY A 57 -9.79 6.38 -2.91
N LEU A 58 -8.82 6.04 -3.74
CA LEU A 58 -8.92 6.06 -5.19
C LEU A 58 -8.45 4.73 -5.74
N GLU A 59 -9.10 4.27 -6.80
CA GLU A 59 -8.76 3.04 -7.49
C GLU A 59 -9.01 3.21 -8.99
N ALA A 60 -8.10 2.68 -9.79
CA ALA A 60 -8.26 2.56 -11.23
C ALA A 60 -7.76 1.17 -11.67
N GLY A 61 -8.42 0.58 -12.65
CA GLY A 61 -8.08 -0.76 -13.11
C GLY A 61 -8.58 -1.07 -14.50
N ALA A 62 -8.15 -2.22 -15.01
CA ALA A 62 -8.62 -2.82 -16.24
C ALA A 62 -9.26 -4.18 -15.93
N TYR A 63 -10.41 -4.44 -16.53
CA TYR A 63 -11.22 -5.63 -16.32
C TYR A 63 -11.65 -6.16 -17.68
N LEU A 64 -11.24 -7.38 -18.01
CA LEU A 64 -11.53 -8.04 -19.28
C LEU A 64 -12.06 -9.44 -18.99
N ALA A 65 -13.12 -9.83 -19.69
CA ALA A 65 -13.66 -11.16 -19.64
C ALA A 65 -13.93 -11.64 -21.07
N VAL A 66 -13.67 -12.91 -21.32
CA VAL A 66 -13.90 -13.56 -22.62
C VAL A 66 -14.60 -14.89 -22.37
N ASP A 67 -15.59 -15.18 -23.22
CA ASP A 67 -16.33 -16.43 -23.19
C ASP A 67 -16.35 -17.03 -24.60
N PHE A 68 -15.88 -18.28 -24.72
CA PHE A 68 -15.85 -19.06 -25.95
C PHE A 68 -16.91 -20.18 -25.96
N GLY A 69 -17.80 -20.23 -24.97
CA GLY A 69 -18.85 -21.24 -24.78
C GLY A 69 -18.37 -22.54 -24.15
N VAL A 70 -17.19 -23.04 -24.54
CA VAL A 70 -16.55 -24.21 -23.92
C VAL A 70 -15.57 -23.84 -22.81
N ALA A 71 -15.06 -22.61 -22.85
CA ALA A 71 -14.14 -22.08 -21.86
C ALA A 71 -14.41 -20.58 -21.71
N SER A 72 -14.39 -20.12 -20.46
CA SER A 72 -14.49 -18.72 -20.11
C SER A 72 -13.28 -18.31 -19.29
N GLY A 73 -12.92 -17.03 -19.32
CA GLY A 73 -11.84 -16.53 -18.49
C GLY A 73 -11.97 -15.03 -18.28
N SER A 74 -11.46 -14.58 -17.14
CA SER A 74 -11.42 -13.16 -16.80
C SER A 74 -10.06 -12.76 -16.26
N ILE A 75 -9.68 -11.52 -16.55
CA ILE A 75 -8.51 -10.88 -15.96
C ILE A 75 -8.93 -9.51 -15.44
N SER A 76 -8.47 -9.22 -14.23
CA SER A 76 -8.63 -7.92 -13.59
C SER A 76 -7.29 -7.46 -13.05
N ALA A 77 -6.95 -6.21 -13.28
CA ALA A 77 -5.77 -5.56 -12.73
C ALA A 77 -6.19 -4.19 -12.23
N ALA A 78 -6.02 -3.91 -10.94
CA ALA A 78 -6.33 -2.61 -10.37
C ALA A 78 -5.18 -2.09 -9.52
N ILE A 79 -4.98 -0.78 -9.59
CA ILE A 79 -4.08 -0.03 -8.73
C ILE A 79 -4.91 0.95 -7.92
N GLY A 80 -4.62 1.03 -6.63
CA GLY A 80 -5.32 1.94 -5.75
C GLY A 80 -4.40 2.64 -4.77
N LEU A 81 -4.89 3.78 -4.29
CA LEU A 81 -4.26 4.63 -3.30
C LEU A 81 -5.26 4.88 -2.19
N TYR A 82 -4.81 4.73 -0.96
CA TYR A 82 -5.56 5.03 0.23
C TYR A 82 -4.73 5.94 1.13
N ILE A 83 -5.27 7.12 1.45
CA ILE A 83 -4.64 8.10 2.32
C ILE A 83 -5.55 8.28 3.52
N ARG A 84 -4.97 8.22 4.72
CA ARG A 84 -5.64 8.61 5.95
C ARG A 84 -4.72 9.50 6.78
N LEU A 85 -5.15 10.73 7.05
CA LEU A 85 -4.48 11.67 7.94
C LEU A 85 -5.40 11.98 9.12
N GLU A 86 -4.86 11.94 10.33
CA GLU A 86 -5.52 12.29 11.58
C GLU A 86 -4.61 13.24 12.36
N GLY A 87 -4.83 14.55 12.21
CA GLY A 87 -3.94 15.57 12.75
C GLY A 87 -2.51 15.46 12.19
N GLU A 88 -1.53 15.20 13.06
CA GLU A 88 -0.12 15.01 12.69
C GLU A 88 0.22 13.57 12.28
N LYS A 89 -0.70 12.63 12.51
CA LYS A 89 -0.50 11.22 12.19
C LYS A 89 -1.09 10.88 10.84
N GLY A 90 -0.55 9.86 10.19
CA GLY A 90 -1.23 9.36 9.02
C GLY A 90 -0.51 8.19 8.35
N SER A 91 -1.20 7.65 7.35
CA SER A 91 -0.68 6.63 6.48
C SER A 91 -1.04 6.89 5.02
N LEU A 92 -0.13 6.44 4.15
CA LEU A 92 -0.31 6.36 2.72
C LEU A 92 -0.14 4.90 2.32
N THR A 93 -1.20 4.30 1.80
CA THR A 93 -1.20 2.92 1.33
C THR A 93 -1.42 2.90 -0.18
N GLY A 94 -0.41 2.49 -0.93
CA GLY A 94 -0.57 2.07 -2.32
C GLY A 94 -0.86 0.58 -2.36
N TYR A 95 -1.78 0.13 -3.19
CA TYR A 95 -1.99 -1.29 -3.42
C TYR A 95 -2.19 -1.58 -4.90
N PHE A 96 -1.80 -2.79 -5.29
CA PHE A 96 -1.97 -3.33 -6.62
C PHE A 96 -2.56 -4.73 -6.49
N ARG A 97 -3.64 -4.98 -7.23
CA ARG A 97 -4.31 -6.28 -7.29
C ARG A 97 -4.35 -6.74 -8.73
N LEU A 98 -3.99 -7.99 -8.95
CA LEU A 98 -4.13 -8.67 -10.22
C LEU A 98 -4.79 -10.01 -9.95
N ARG A 99 -5.88 -10.29 -10.66
CA ARG A 99 -6.57 -11.58 -10.60
C ARG A 99 -6.83 -12.07 -12.01
N GLY A 100 -6.51 -13.32 -12.26
CA GLY A 100 -6.88 -14.04 -13.47
C GLY A 100 -7.60 -15.32 -13.10
N GLU A 101 -8.66 -15.66 -13.82
CA GLU A 101 -9.36 -16.93 -13.68
C GLU A 101 -9.70 -17.51 -15.05
N VAL A 102 -9.70 -18.83 -15.15
CA VAL A 102 -10.20 -19.57 -16.31
C VAL A 102 -11.08 -20.71 -15.82
N ASP A 103 -12.16 -20.96 -16.54
CA ASP A 103 -13.08 -22.06 -16.29
C ASP A 103 -13.41 -22.78 -17.60
N VAL A 104 -13.35 -24.12 -17.57
CA VAL A 104 -13.65 -24.98 -18.72
C VAL A 104 -14.81 -25.89 -18.35
N LEU A 105 -16.01 -25.57 -18.88
CA LEU A 105 -17.26 -26.31 -18.68
C LEU A 105 -17.64 -26.56 -17.20
N GLY A 106 -17.10 -25.80 -16.24
CA GLY A 106 -17.21 -26.07 -14.81
C GLY A 106 -16.56 -27.38 -14.35
N LEU A 107 -15.75 -28.02 -15.18
CA LEU A 107 -15.02 -29.26 -14.84
C LEU A 107 -13.61 -28.98 -14.33
N ILE A 108 -12.97 -27.94 -14.89
CA ILE A 108 -11.61 -27.53 -14.56
C ILE A 108 -11.61 -26.01 -14.45
N SER A 109 -11.17 -25.53 -13.29
CA SER A 109 -11.05 -24.10 -13.03
C SER A 109 -9.66 -23.82 -12.46
N ALA A 110 -9.09 -22.67 -12.81
CA ALA A 110 -7.83 -22.22 -12.23
C ALA A 110 -7.87 -20.72 -12.02
N SER A 111 -7.40 -20.25 -10.86
CA SER A 111 -7.29 -18.83 -10.55
C SER A 111 -5.94 -18.48 -9.97
N ILE A 112 -5.46 -17.30 -10.33
CA ILE A 112 -4.28 -16.66 -9.77
C ILE A 112 -4.66 -15.29 -9.22
N GLU A 113 -4.33 -15.05 -7.96
CA GLU A 113 -4.52 -13.77 -7.29
C GLU A 113 -3.17 -13.26 -6.79
N LEU A 114 -2.77 -12.09 -7.28
CA LEU A 114 -1.61 -11.33 -6.82
C LEU A 114 -2.12 -10.07 -6.12
N TYR A 115 -1.80 -9.92 -4.84
CA TYR A 115 -2.07 -8.72 -4.07
C TYR A 115 -0.75 -8.16 -3.54
N MET A 116 -0.48 -6.90 -3.86
CA MET A 116 0.67 -6.16 -3.36
C MET A 116 0.18 -4.92 -2.64
N GLU A 117 0.69 -4.66 -1.45
CA GLU A 117 0.43 -3.43 -0.71
C GLU A 117 1.74 -2.81 -0.23
N LEU A 118 1.75 -1.48 -0.21
CA LEU A 118 2.86 -0.66 0.22
C LEU A 118 2.32 0.40 1.16
N VAL A 119 2.60 0.24 2.45
CA VAL A 119 2.08 1.09 3.53
C VAL A 119 3.21 1.96 4.05
N TYR A 120 3.12 3.26 3.81
CA TYR A 120 3.98 4.27 4.42
C TYR A 120 3.28 4.86 5.65
N SER A 121 3.93 4.79 6.81
CA SER A 121 3.46 5.41 8.04
C SER A 121 4.22 6.70 8.27
N PHE A 122 3.51 7.83 8.27
CA PHE A 122 4.11 9.15 8.52
C PHE A 122 4.67 9.24 9.95
N ASP A 123 4.10 8.50 10.91
CA ASP A 123 4.55 8.48 12.31
C ASP A 123 5.94 7.89 12.50
N THR A 124 6.22 6.79 11.79
CA THR A 124 7.48 6.05 11.93
C THR A 124 8.48 6.36 10.83
N GLY A 125 8.02 7.04 9.77
CA GLY A 125 8.75 7.23 8.52
C GLY A 125 9.04 5.92 7.78
N LYS A 126 8.53 4.78 8.23
CA LYS A 126 8.84 3.46 7.67
C LYS A 126 7.82 3.09 6.60
N MET A 127 8.29 2.31 5.62
CA MET A 127 7.46 1.74 4.57
C MET A 127 7.47 0.23 4.67
N ILE A 128 6.29 -0.39 4.73
CA ILE A 128 6.15 -1.84 4.75
C ILE A 128 5.50 -2.27 3.44
N GLY A 129 6.21 -3.08 2.66
CA GLY A 129 5.71 -3.74 1.47
C GLY A 129 5.32 -5.18 1.76
N ARG A 130 4.12 -5.58 1.36
CA ARG A 130 3.66 -6.97 1.42
C ARG A 130 3.18 -7.40 0.04
N ALA A 131 3.53 -8.61 -0.35
CA ALA A 131 3.07 -9.24 -1.57
C ALA A 131 2.55 -10.63 -1.24
N ARG A 132 1.37 -10.97 -1.75
CA ARG A 132 0.74 -12.28 -1.63
C ARG A 132 0.40 -12.77 -3.04
N ILE A 133 0.79 -13.99 -3.34
CA ILE A 133 0.41 -14.69 -4.57
C ILE A 133 -0.32 -15.96 -4.15
N THR A 134 -1.56 -16.11 -4.58
CA THR A 134 -2.38 -17.29 -4.34
C THR A 134 -2.72 -17.90 -5.70
N VAL A 135 -2.38 -19.19 -5.86
CA VAL A 135 -2.72 -19.98 -7.03
C VAL A 135 -3.65 -21.09 -6.57
N GLU A 136 -4.79 -21.22 -7.22
CA GLU A 136 -5.81 -22.23 -6.93
C GLU A 136 -6.17 -22.98 -8.22
N VAL A 137 -6.28 -24.30 -8.11
CA VAL A 137 -6.64 -25.20 -9.20
C VAL A 137 -7.71 -26.15 -8.70
N ASP A 138 -8.82 -26.18 -9.42
CA ASP A 138 -9.97 -27.04 -9.20
C ASP A 138 -10.15 -28.00 -10.37
N VAL A 139 -10.29 -29.29 -10.07
CA VAL A 139 -10.57 -30.36 -11.04
C VAL A 139 -11.68 -31.25 -10.48
N LEU A 140 -12.87 -31.16 -11.06
CA LEU A 140 -14.07 -31.92 -10.71
C LEU A 140 -14.48 -31.77 -9.22
N CYS A 141 -13.93 -32.62 -8.36
CA CYS A 141 -14.22 -32.66 -6.92
C CYS A 141 -12.98 -32.43 -6.05
N PHE A 142 -11.83 -32.14 -6.68
CA PHE A 142 -10.55 -31.94 -6.01
C PHE A 142 -10.08 -30.52 -6.23
N SER A 143 -9.69 -29.87 -5.13
CA SER A 143 -9.16 -28.51 -5.13
C SER A 143 -7.79 -28.49 -4.45
N ALA A 144 -6.88 -27.69 -4.99
CA ALA A 144 -5.57 -27.45 -4.40
C ALA A 144 -5.22 -25.97 -4.51
N SER A 145 -4.76 -25.38 -3.39
CA SER A 145 -4.33 -23.99 -3.34
C SER A 145 -2.94 -23.86 -2.73
N VAL A 146 -2.15 -22.94 -3.31
CA VAL A 146 -0.81 -22.59 -2.85
C VAL A 146 -0.75 -21.09 -2.68
N THR A 147 -0.40 -20.63 -1.48
CA THR A 147 -0.20 -19.20 -1.19
C THR A 147 1.25 -18.96 -0.81
N ILE A 148 1.88 -17.98 -1.48
CA ILE A 148 3.22 -17.51 -1.21
C ILE A 148 3.12 -16.05 -0.76
N GLU A 149 3.71 -15.75 0.39
CA GLU A 149 3.74 -14.39 0.95
C GLU A 149 5.18 -13.91 1.07
N ALA A 150 5.39 -12.64 0.76
CA ALA A 150 6.65 -11.95 0.96
C ALA A 150 6.38 -10.60 1.63
N GLU A 151 7.07 -10.35 2.74
CA GLU A 151 7.06 -9.07 3.43
C GLU A 151 8.46 -8.47 3.42
N ARG A 152 8.53 -7.17 3.13
CA ARG A 152 9.74 -6.38 3.16
C ARG A 152 9.46 -5.03 3.81
N GLN A 153 10.19 -4.75 4.87
CA GLN A 153 10.21 -3.44 5.48
C GLN A 153 11.36 -2.63 4.87
N PHE A 154 11.02 -1.47 4.32
CA PHE A 154 11.98 -0.48 3.89
C PHE A 154 12.12 0.55 5.02
N ALA A 155 13.34 0.77 5.46
CA ALA A 155 13.64 1.86 6.38
C ALA A 155 13.41 3.20 5.64
N GLY A 156 12.74 4.13 6.30
CA GLY A 156 12.76 5.52 5.86
C GLY A 156 13.91 6.27 6.49
N SER A 157 14.25 7.41 5.88
CA SER A 157 15.39 8.27 6.20
C SER A 157 15.55 8.70 7.67
N ASN A 158 14.57 8.44 8.54
CA ASN A 158 14.53 8.93 9.93
C ASN A 158 14.85 7.84 10.98
N GLY A 159 15.17 6.61 10.56
CA GLY A 159 15.44 5.49 11.47
C GLY A 159 16.70 4.68 11.18
N ASP A 160 17.42 4.98 10.10
CA ASP A 160 18.72 4.38 9.83
C ASP A 160 19.79 5.25 10.48
N PRO A 161 20.68 4.68 11.30
CA PRO A 161 21.80 5.44 11.83
C PRO A 161 22.61 5.96 10.65
N SER A 162 22.93 7.26 10.66
CA SER A 162 23.79 7.82 9.64
C SER A 162 25.12 7.06 9.61
N LEU A 163 25.83 7.05 8.47
CA LEU A 163 27.16 6.42 8.41
C LEU A 163 28.07 6.93 9.54
N ARG A 164 27.89 8.20 9.92
CA ARG A 164 28.53 8.80 11.09
C ARG A 164 28.16 8.11 12.40
N GLU A 165 26.88 7.83 12.64
CA GLU A 165 26.42 7.13 13.86
C GLU A 165 26.84 5.66 13.93
N VAL A 166 27.09 5.03 12.77
CA VAL A 166 27.59 3.64 12.71
C VAL A 166 29.10 3.57 12.87
N VAL A 167 29.82 4.54 12.31
CA VAL A 167 31.28 4.49 12.14
C VAL A 167 32.02 5.31 13.20
N MET A 168 31.41 6.39 13.72
CA MET A 168 32.05 7.23 14.74
C MET A 168 31.65 6.80 16.15
N GLU A 169 32.64 6.73 17.02
CA GLU A 169 32.47 6.61 18.45
C GLU A 169 31.99 7.94 19.07
N PRO A 170 31.47 7.93 20.32
CA PRO A 170 31.00 9.13 21.00
C PRO A 170 32.05 10.24 21.17
N ASP A 171 33.34 9.91 21.07
CA ASP A 171 34.46 10.86 21.11
C ASP A 171 34.80 11.47 19.73
N GLY A 172 34.10 11.06 18.67
CA GLY A 172 34.29 11.51 17.31
C GLY A 172 35.40 10.80 16.54
N SER A 173 36.04 9.78 17.12
CA SER A 173 37.01 8.91 16.46
C SER A 173 36.32 7.78 15.69
N ALA A 174 37.01 7.19 14.71
CA ALA A 174 36.49 6.06 13.93
C ALA A 174 37.59 4.99 13.76
N PRO A 175 38.06 4.37 14.85
CA PRO A 175 39.27 3.53 14.85
C PRO A 175 39.16 2.32 13.90
N ALA A 176 37.99 1.69 13.80
CA ALA A 176 37.75 0.60 12.86
C ALA A 176 37.81 1.04 11.39
N TRP A 177 37.48 2.30 11.11
CA TRP A 177 37.56 2.89 9.78
C TRP A 177 39.00 3.30 9.45
N ASP A 178 39.72 3.84 10.42
CA ASP A 178 41.13 4.18 10.30
C ASP A 178 41.97 2.93 10.02
N ASP A 179 41.72 1.83 10.74
CA ASP A 179 42.35 0.52 10.52
C ASP A 179 42.05 -0.03 9.12
N TYR A 180 40.80 0.11 8.65
CA TYR A 180 40.43 -0.28 7.29
C TYR A 180 41.21 0.54 6.25
N LEU A 181 41.30 1.87 6.41
CA LEU A 181 42.04 2.73 5.50
C LEU A 181 43.54 2.41 5.49
N LEU A 182 44.13 2.10 6.64
CA LEU A 182 45.53 1.70 6.77
C LEU A 182 45.84 0.38 6.06
N ALA A 183 44.90 -0.57 6.03
CA ALA A 183 45.07 -1.83 5.30
C ALA A 183 45.22 -1.65 3.77
N PHE A 184 44.78 -0.51 3.23
CA PHE A 184 44.95 -0.14 1.82
C PHE A 184 46.01 0.95 1.61
N ALA A 185 46.73 1.37 2.66
CA ALA A 185 47.82 2.31 2.52
C ALA A 185 48.97 1.64 1.73
N PRO A 186 49.55 2.33 0.74
CA PRO A 186 50.71 1.80 0.02
C PRO A 186 51.88 1.60 0.99
N GLU A 187 52.45 0.41 1.01
CA GLU A 187 53.61 0.08 1.82
C GLU A 187 54.78 0.98 1.38
N GLU A 188 55.28 1.84 2.26
CA GLU A 188 56.48 2.64 1.97
C GLU A 188 57.65 1.67 1.80
N VAL A 189 58.10 1.48 0.56
CA VAL A 189 59.31 0.71 0.25
C VAL A 189 60.51 1.47 0.82
N PRO A 190 61.22 0.97 1.84
CA PRO A 190 62.39 1.65 2.37
C PRO A 190 63.50 1.66 1.31
N ALA A 191 64.11 2.83 1.11
CA ALA A 191 65.23 3.06 0.20
C ALA A 191 66.55 2.48 0.70
#